data_AF-A0A958QBL9-F1
#
_entry.id   AF-A0A958QBL9-F1
#
_cell.length_a   1.000
_cell.length_b   1.000
_cell.length_c   1.000
_cell.angle_alpha   90.00
_cell.angle_beta   90.00
_cell.angle_gamma   90.00
#
_symmetry.space_group_name_H-M   'P 1'
#
loop_
_entity.id
_entity.type
_entity.pdbx_description
1 polymer ?
#
loop_
_entity_poly.entity_id
_entity_poly.type
_entity_poly.pdbx_seq_one_letter_code
_entity_poly.pdbx_strand_id
1 'polypeptide(L)'
;MAEQKQHEASEKKLRDSRKQGKIAKSATVTQCCGATGVLLGVIFTMQASWVESQSLIELTFTRGFTLPSTLIVSWATLCAEILVIGFVIGGCIALVVEFLQTGFLFEISLVSPKASRINPVEGIKRIFGNLKRIWDPLLRCCFVLVIFSFFLNSIWKELVWTSWLDTNGQVKKVCQLATDCTLVFLFGYIALAIGDYFLQKK
;
A
#
# COMPACT_ATOMS: atom_id res chain seq x y z
N MET A 1 22.71 13.57 41.54
CA MET A 1 22.36 14.48 40.44
C MET A 1 23.47 14.42 39.41
N ALA A 2 23.22 13.81 38.26
CA ALA A 2 24.16 13.79 37.14
C ALA A 2 23.33 14.03 35.87
N GLU A 3 23.33 15.27 35.41
CA GLU A 3 22.80 15.68 34.11
C GLU A 3 23.45 14.82 33.02
N GLN A 4 22.69 13.87 32.46
CA GLN A 4 22.97 13.33 31.14
C GLN A 4 22.79 14.46 30.14
N LYS A 5 23.89 15.18 29.85
CA LYS A 5 23.96 16.12 28.74
C LYS A 5 23.58 15.39 27.46
N GLN A 6 22.39 15.72 26.98
CA GLN A 6 21.82 15.33 25.70
C GLN A 6 22.60 16.05 24.59
N HIS A 7 23.85 15.65 24.35
CA HIS A 7 24.64 16.19 23.27
C HIS A 7 24.12 15.61 21.95
N GLU A 8 23.66 16.50 21.05
CA GLU A 8 23.36 16.19 19.66
C GLU A 8 24.48 15.34 19.07
N ALA A 9 24.12 14.27 18.36
CA ALA A 9 25.10 13.42 17.72
C ALA A 9 25.90 14.26 16.71
N SER A 10 27.21 14.43 16.96
CA SER A 10 28.14 15.10 16.04
C SER A 10 27.92 14.63 14.60
N GLU A 11 28.00 15.52 13.62
CA GLU A 11 27.74 15.24 12.19
C GLU A 11 28.45 13.97 11.69
N LYS A 12 29.64 13.66 12.23
CA LYS A 12 30.39 12.44 11.94
C LYS A 12 29.66 11.17 12.41
N LYS A 13 29.05 11.18 13.60
CA LYS A 13 28.26 10.06 14.15
C LYS A 13 26.93 9.88 13.41
N LEU A 14 26.32 10.97 12.93
CA LEU A 14 25.13 10.91 12.06
C LEU A 14 25.48 10.33 10.69
N ARG A 15 26.59 10.77 10.07
CA ARG A 15 27.08 10.21 8.82
C ARG A 15 27.41 8.72 8.97
N ASP A 16 28.15 8.33 10.01
CA ASP A 16 28.51 6.92 10.25
C ASP A 16 27.29 6.05 10.57
N SER A 17 26.27 6.59 11.26
CA SER A 17 25.00 5.87 11.48
C SER A 17 24.20 5.70 10.19
N ARG A 18 24.20 6.72 9.31
CA ARG A 18 23.62 6.62 7.95
C ARG A 18 24.35 5.57 7.12
N LYS A 19 25.69 5.58 7.10
CA LYS A 19 26.54 4.58 6.43
C LYS A 19 26.29 3.14 6.90
N GLN A 20 25.91 2.97 8.17
CA GLN A 20 25.50 1.67 8.73
C GLN A 20 24.04 1.28 8.42
N GLY A 21 23.31 2.09 7.65
CA GLY A 21 21.93 1.85 7.25
C GLY A 21 20.88 2.22 8.30
N LYS A 22 21.28 2.87 9.39
CA LYS A 22 20.38 3.33 10.45
C LYS A 22 19.84 4.71 10.08
N ILE A 23 19.06 4.76 9.00
CA ILE A 23 18.27 5.94 8.65
C ILE A 23 16.90 5.78 9.32
N ALA A 24 16.42 6.85 9.97
CA ALA A 24 15.06 6.91 10.47
C ALA A 24 14.13 6.89 9.24
N LYS A 25 13.56 5.71 8.94
CA LYS A 25 12.63 5.51 7.83
C LYS A 25 11.31 4.98 8.37
N SER A 26 10.22 5.48 7.79
CA SER A 26 8.89 4.94 8.08
C SER A 26 8.55 3.93 7.00
N ALA A 27 8.87 2.66 7.27
CA ALA A 27 8.51 1.56 6.38
C ALA A 27 6.99 1.57 6.06
N THR A 28 6.18 2.03 7.00
CA THR A 28 4.74 2.18 6.86
C THR A 28 4.36 3.19 5.77
N VAL A 29 5.06 4.33 5.66
CA VAL A 29 4.77 5.34 4.62
C VAL A 29 5.07 4.80 3.22
N THR A 30 6.23 4.16 3.03
CA THR A 30 6.59 3.55 1.74
C THR A 30 5.58 2.46 1.34
N GLN A 31 5.18 1.61 2.29
CA GLN A 31 4.20 0.56 2.07
C GLN A 31 2.82 1.12 1.71
N CYS A 32 2.34 2.12 2.44
CA CYS A 32 1.04 2.75 2.18
C CYS A 32 1.02 3.42 0.80
N CYS A 33 2.00 4.26 0.48
CA CYS A 33 2.04 4.94 -0.82
C CYS A 33 2.18 3.95 -1.98
N GLY A 34 3.01 2.91 -1.84
CA GLY A 34 3.16 1.86 -2.83
C GLY A 34 1.85 1.08 -3.06
N ALA A 35 1.18 0.65 -1.97
CA ALA A 35 -0.09 -0.07 -2.06
C ALA A 35 -1.20 0.79 -2.67
N THR A 36 -1.30 2.06 -2.28
CA THR A 36 -2.21 3.03 -2.92
C THR A 36 -1.90 3.16 -4.42
N GLY A 37 -0.63 3.24 -4.79
CA GLY A 37 -0.19 3.26 -6.18
C GLY A 37 -0.65 2.04 -6.98
N VAL A 38 -0.55 0.84 -6.40
CA VAL A 38 -1.06 -0.39 -7.03
C VAL A 38 -2.56 -0.31 -7.25
N LEU A 39 -3.32 0.05 -6.21
CA LEU A 39 -4.79 0.12 -6.28
C LEU A 39 -5.26 1.13 -7.34
N LEU A 40 -4.69 2.34 -7.33
CA LEU A 40 -5.02 3.35 -8.33
C LEU A 40 -4.63 2.91 -9.75
N GLY A 41 -3.44 2.30 -9.91
CA GLY A 41 -3.00 1.76 -11.19
C GLY A 41 -3.95 0.70 -11.73
N VAL A 42 -4.40 -0.22 -10.88
CA VAL A 42 -5.42 -1.23 -11.25
C VAL A 42 -6.74 -0.58 -11.63
N ILE A 43 -7.25 0.36 -10.83
CA ILE A 43 -8.54 1.03 -11.11
C ILE A 43 -8.51 1.77 -12.44
N PHE A 44 -7.47 2.56 -12.70
CA PHE A 44 -7.37 3.33 -13.94
C PHE A 44 -7.16 2.42 -15.17
N THR A 45 -6.36 1.37 -15.03
CA THR A 45 -6.15 0.42 -16.14
C THR A 45 -7.43 -0.36 -16.44
N MET A 46 -8.15 -0.80 -15.41
CA MET A 46 -9.46 -1.45 -15.56
C MET A 46 -10.48 -0.52 -16.24
N GLN A 47 -10.49 0.76 -15.89
CA GLN A 47 -11.35 1.75 -16.55
C GLN A 47 -10.95 1.97 -18.01
N ALA A 48 -9.66 2.00 -18.32
CA ALA A 48 -9.15 2.16 -19.68
C ALA A 48 -9.46 0.94 -20.57
N SER A 49 -9.34 -0.27 -20.01
CA SER A 49 -9.63 -1.53 -20.70
C SER A 49 -11.12 -1.91 -20.70
N TRP A 50 -12.01 -0.98 -20.33
CA TRP A 50 -13.45 -1.26 -20.24
C TRP A 50 -14.06 -1.67 -21.58
N VAL A 51 -13.68 -1.03 -22.68
CA VAL A 51 -14.19 -1.36 -24.03
C VAL A 51 -13.79 -2.78 -24.44
N GLU A 52 -12.54 -3.15 -24.19
CA GLU A 52 -12.05 -4.51 -24.44
C GLU A 52 -12.78 -5.52 -23.55
N SER A 53 -12.96 -5.20 -22.27
CA SER A 53 -13.73 -6.03 -21.33
C SER A 53 -15.15 -6.25 -21.81
N GLN A 54 -15.83 -5.21 -22.34
CA GLN A 54 -17.18 -5.33 -22.90
C GLN A 54 -17.21 -6.29 -24.08
N SER A 55 -16.25 -6.20 -24.99
CA SER A 55 -16.17 -7.10 -26.16
C SER A 55 -15.97 -8.57 -25.75
N LEU A 56 -15.15 -8.83 -24.71
CA LEU A 56 -14.94 -10.17 -24.17
C LEU A 56 -16.18 -10.70 -23.44
N ILE A 57 -16.89 -9.84 -22.72
CA ILE A 57 -18.16 -10.17 -22.07
C ILE A 57 -19.19 -10.57 -23.14
N GLU A 58 -19.38 -9.74 -24.15
CA GLU A 58 -20.33 -10.01 -25.25
C GLU A 58 -20.01 -11.34 -25.93
N LEU A 59 -18.73 -11.57 -26.30
CA LEU A 59 -18.28 -12.82 -26.91
C LEU A 59 -18.55 -14.05 -26.02
N THR A 60 -18.40 -13.90 -24.69
CA THR A 60 -18.68 -14.96 -23.72
C THR A 60 -20.17 -15.30 -23.71
N PHE A 61 -21.05 -14.29 -23.73
CA PHE A 61 -22.49 -14.49 -23.77
C PHE A 61 -22.98 -15.06 -25.11
N THR A 62 -22.39 -14.64 -26.24
CA THR A 62 -22.78 -15.14 -27.57
C THR A 62 -22.36 -16.59 -27.79
N ARG A 63 -21.20 -17.01 -27.27
CA ARG A 63 -20.68 -18.39 -27.46
C ARG A 63 -21.12 -19.39 -26.40
N GLY A 64 -21.80 -18.95 -25.33
CA GLY A 64 -22.21 -19.79 -24.21
C GLY A 64 -21.05 -20.28 -23.33
N PHE A 65 -21.37 -21.10 -22.31
CA PHE A 65 -20.40 -21.61 -21.32
C PHE A 65 -19.40 -22.65 -21.86
N THR A 66 -19.48 -23.03 -23.14
CA THR A 66 -18.38 -23.72 -23.82
C THR A 66 -17.27 -22.70 -24.09
N LEU A 67 -16.57 -22.26 -23.04
CA LEU A 67 -15.44 -21.35 -23.18
C LEU A 67 -14.34 -22.06 -23.97
N PRO A 68 -14.08 -21.69 -25.24
CA PRO A 68 -12.87 -22.17 -25.89
C PRO A 68 -11.66 -21.70 -25.08
N SER A 69 -10.60 -22.50 -25.05
CA SER A 69 -9.36 -22.18 -24.34
C SER A 69 -8.82 -20.78 -24.69
N THR A 70 -9.09 -20.31 -25.91
CA THR A 70 -8.76 -18.96 -26.39
C THR A 70 -9.42 -17.84 -25.57
N LEU A 71 -10.69 -18.02 -25.17
CA LEU A 71 -11.44 -17.02 -24.40
C LEU A 71 -10.92 -16.93 -22.96
N ILE A 72 -10.56 -18.07 -22.37
CA ILE A 72 -9.92 -18.15 -21.05
C ILE A 72 -8.56 -17.45 -21.09
N VAL A 73 -7.77 -17.70 -22.14
CA VAL A 73 -6.48 -17.03 -22.33
C VAL A 73 -6.66 -15.53 -22.46
N SER A 74 -7.63 -15.04 -23.25
CA SER A 74 -7.91 -13.60 -23.37
C SER A 74 -8.29 -12.94 -22.04
N TRP A 75 -9.13 -13.59 -21.23
CA TRP A 75 -9.44 -13.10 -19.88
C TRP A 75 -8.21 -13.09 -18.97
N ALA A 76 -7.40 -14.15 -19.02
CA ALA A 76 -6.18 -14.25 -18.23
C ALA A 76 -5.15 -13.18 -18.63
N THR A 77 -4.97 -12.91 -19.92
CA THR A 77 -4.06 -11.87 -20.42
C THR A 77 -4.51 -10.49 -19.97
N LEU A 78 -5.80 -10.17 -20.13
CA LEU A 78 -6.35 -8.88 -19.70
C LEU A 78 -6.17 -8.66 -18.19
N CYS A 79 -6.50 -9.66 -17.37
CA CYS A 79 -6.28 -9.60 -15.92
C CYS A 79 -4.80 -9.44 -15.57
N ALA A 80 -3.91 -10.17 -16.27
CA ALA A 80 -2.47 -10.08 -16.04
C ALA A 80 -1.94 -8.69 -16.39
N GLU A 81 -2.36 -8.09 -17.50
CA GLU A 81 -1.98 -6.74 -17.91
C GLU A 81 -2.39 -5.69 -16.87
N ILE A 82 -3.65 -5.72 -16.44
CA ILE A 82 -4.17 -4.81 -15.41
C ILE A 82 -3.36 -4.92 -14.12
N LEU A 83 -3.07 -6.15 -13.67
CA LEU A 83 -2.29 -6.38 -12.46
C LEU A 83 -0.85 -5.92 -12.61
N VAL A 84 -0.17 -6.31 -13.69
CA VAL A 84 1.23 -5.96 -13.94
C VAL A 84 1.40 -4.45 -13.99
N ILE A 85 0.54 -3.73 -14.73
CA ILE A 85 0.58 -2.28 -14.80
C ILE A 85 0.38 -1.65 -13.41
N GLY A 86 -0.60 -2.15 -12.64
CA GLY A 86 -0.80 -1.72 -11.26
C GLY A 86 0.44 -1.92 -10.39
N PHE A 87 1.04 -3.12 -10.41
CA PHE A 87 2.24 -3.42 -9.64
C PHE A 87 3.45 -2.59 -10.07
N VAL A 88 3.62 -2.32 -11.36
CA VAL A 88 4.69 -1.44 -11.87
C VAL A 88 4.50 -0.03 -11.33
N ILE A 89 3.30 0.55 -11.43
CA ILE A 89 3.00 1.89 -10.93
C ILE A 89 3.26 1.97 -9.42
N GLY A 90 2.72 1.02 -8.64
CA GLY A 90 2.93 0.98 -7.19
C GLY A 90 4.39 0.76 -6.79
N GLY A 91 5.12 -0.07 -7.52
CA GLY A 91 6.55 -0.27 -7.35
C GLY A 91 7.36 1.00 -7.62
N CYS A 92 7.06 1.72 -8.70
CA CYS A 92 7.68 3.01 -9.01
C CYS A 92 7.41 4.05 -7.92
N ILE A 93 6.17 4.15 -7.43
CA ILE A 93 5.81 5.06 -6.34
C ILE A 93 6.56 4.69 -5.06
N ALA A 94 6.59 3.40 -4.70
CA ALA A 94 7.31 2.92 -3.54
C ALA A 94 8.81 3.25 -3.62
N LEU A 95 9.42 3.06 -4.80
CA LEU A 95 10.83 3.42 -5.03
C LEU A 95 11.05 4.91 -4.84
N VAL A 96 10.23 5.78 -5.47
CA VAL A 96 10.35 7.24 -5.32
C VAL A 96 10.19 7.66 -3.86
N VAL A 97 9.22 7.10 -3.14
CA VAL A 97 9.01 7.39 -1.72
C VAL A 97 10.19 6.92 -0.86
N GLU A 98 10.75 5.74 -1.14
CA GLU A 98 11.94 5.24 -0.44
C GLU A 98 13.15 6.13 -0.71
N PHE A 99 13.34 6.58 -1.96
CA PHE A 99 14.38 7.54 -2.34
C PHE A 99 14.21 8.88 -1.63
N LEU A 100 12.98 9.40 -1.51
CA LEU A 100 12.70 10.64 -0.80
C LEU A 100 12.95 10.51 0.71
N GLN A 101 12.67 9.36 1.33
CA GLN A 101 12.89 9.14 2.76
C GLN A 101 14.36 8.92 3.11
N THR A 102 15.09 8.16 2.29
CA THR A 102 16.46 7.73 2.62
C THR A 102 17.54 8.61 2.00
N GLY A 103 17.22 9.33 0.92
CA GLY A 103 18.22 9.98 0.07
C GLY A 103 19.10 8.97 -0.66
N PHE A 104 20.05 9.45 -1.45
CA PHE A 104 20.99 8.59 -2.17
C PHE A 104 22.06 8.04 -1.20
N LEU A 105 21.80 6.88 -0.58
CA LEU A 105 22.78 6.20 0.29
C LEU A 105 23.17 4.84 -0.30
N PHE A 106 24.19 4.85 -1.16
CA PHE A 106 24.80 3.64 -1.72
C PHE A 106 25.96 3.18 -0.82
N GLU A 107 25.71 2.20 0.06
CA GLU A 107 26.75 1.65 0.93
C GLU A 107 26.80 0.12 0.85
N ILE A 108 27.86 -0.39 0.21
CA ILE A 108 28.10 -1.82 -0.05
C ILE A 108 28.20 -2.63 1.25
N SER A 109 28.57 -2.00 2.38
CA SER A 109 28.69 -2.67 3.69
C SER A 109 27.36 -3.12 4.29
N LEU A 110 26.21 -2.64 3.80
CA LEU A 110 24.89 -3.14 4.19
C LEU A 110 24.49 -4.46 3.53
N VAL A 111 25.09 -4.79 2.39
CA VAL A 111 24.74 -5.98 1.59
C VAL A 111 25.40 -7.24 2.15
N SER A 112 26.45 -7.10 2.96
CA SER A 112 27.10 -8.25 3.60
C SER A 112 26.15 -8.99 4.55
N PRO A 113 25.88 -10.29 4.33
CA PRO A 113 25.00 -11.08 5.20
C PRO A 113 25.65 -11.20 6.59
N LYS A 114 25.07 -10.53 7.59
CA LYS A 114 25.49 -10.66 8.99
C LYS A 114 24.77 -11.86 9.61
N ALA A 115 25.54 -12.90 9.98
CA ALA A 115 25.03 -14.13 10.60
C ALA A 115 24.17 -13.87 11.86
N SER A 116 24.45 -12.79 12.59
CA SER A 116 23.66 -12.37 13.75
C SER A 116 22.22 -11.95 13.45
N ARG A 117 21.86 -11.67 12.18
CA ARG A 117 20.48 -11.32 11.80
C ARG A 117 19.60 -12.53 11.48
N ILE A 118 20.16 -13.74 11.38
CA ILE A 118 19.46 -14.94 10.90
C ILE A 118 18.95 -15.81 12.06
N ASN A 119 19.28 -15.50 13.32
CA ASN A 119 18.88 -16.35 14.46
C ASN A 119 17.34 -16.37 14.66
N PRO A 120 16.64 -17.48 14.37
CA PRO A 120 15.19 -17.56 14.46
C PRO A 120 14.67 -17.46 15.90
N VAL A 121 15.49 -17.85 16.89
CA VAL A 121 15.13 -17.78 18.32
C VAL A 121 15.04 -16.33 18.79
N GLU A 122 15.95 -15.47 18.33
CA GLU A 122 15.86 -14.03 18.57
C GLU A 122 14.68 -13.39 17.82
N GLY A 123 14.34 -13.90 16.63
CA GLY A 123 13.16 -13.49 15.86
C GLY A 123 11.85 -13.74 16.61
N ILE A 124 11.66 -14.95 17.13
CA ILE A 124 10.47 -15.32 17.92
C ILE A 124 10.40 -14.50 19.21
N LYS A 125 11.53 -14.37 19.95
CA LYS A 125 11.60 -13.56 21.16
C LYS A 125 11.32 -12.07 20.89
N ARG A 126 11.67 -11.56 19.71
CA ARG A 126 11.39 -10.19 19.29
C ARG A 126 9.92 -9.96 18.92
N ILE A 127 9.25 -10.97 18.37
CA ILE A 127 7.82 -10.91 18.00
C ILE A 127 6.94 -11.10 19.24
N PHE A 128 7.23 -12.10 20.08
CA PHE A 128 6.37 -12.50 21.21
C PHE A 128 6.82 -11.94 22.57
N GLY A 129 8.06 -11.48 22.72
CA GLY A 129 8.60 -11.05 24.01
C GLY A 129 8.05 -9.73 24.55
N ASN A 130 7.21 -9.02 23.79
CA ASN A 130 6.66 -7.74 24.22
C ASN A 130 5.19 -7.60 23.76
N LEU A 131 4.24 -8.18 24.50
CA LEU A 131 2.80 -8.06 24.23
C LEU A 131 2.33 -6.60 24.10
N LYS A 132 2.98 -5.65 24.79
CA LYS A 132 2.70 -4.21 24.66
C LYS A 132 2.87 -3.70 23.21
N ARG A 133 3.74 -4.35 22.42
CA ARG A 133 4.03 -3.98 21.03
C ARG A 133 2.93 -4.36 20.04
N ILE A 134 1.94 -5.17 20.48
CA ILE A 134 0.77 -5.55 19.69
C ILE A 134 -0.31 -4.46 19.75
N TRP A 135 -0.32 -3.62 20.79
CA TRP A 135 -1.34 -2.59 20.98
C TRP A 135 -1.29 -1.50 19.90
N ASP A 136 -0.10 -1.04 19.52
CA ASP A 136 0.05 -0.01 18.48
C ASP A 136 -0.53 -0.45 17.12
N PRO A 137 -0.15 -1.61 16.53
CA PRO A 137 -0.75 -2.07 15.28
C PRO A 137 -2.23 -2.41 15.42
N LEU A 138 -2.68 -2.91 16.58
CA LEU A 138 -4.09 -3.18 16.84
C LEU A 138 -4.93 -1.90 16.82
N LEU A 139 -4.47 -0.84 17.49
CA LEU A 139 -5.14 0.47 17.49
C LEU A 139 -5.21 1.07 16.08
N ARG A 140 -4.12 0.95 15.30
CA ARG A 140 -4.11 1.39 13.89
C ARG A 140 -5.13 0.62 13.06
N CYS A 141 -5.21 -0.71 13.22
CA CYS A 141 -6.23 -1.53 12.57
C CYS A 141 -7.64 -1.10 12.97
N CYS A 142 -7.92 -0.90 14.26
CA CYS A 142 -9.22 -0.44 14.72
C CYS A 142 -9.59 0.93 14.14
N PHE A 143 -8.65 1.87 14.08
CA PHE A 143 -8.87 3.20 13.50
C PHE A 143 -9.23 3.11 12.01
N VAL A 144 -8.49 2.31 11.25
CA VAL A 144 -8.76 2.08 9.82
C VAL A 144 -10.13 1.40 9.62
N LEU A 145 -10.51 0.44 10.47
CA LEU A 145 -11.82 -0.21 10.43
C LEU A 145 -12.97 0.75 10.73
N VAL A 146 -12.78 1.69 11.65
CA VAL A 146 -13.79 2.73 11.94
C VAL A 146 -13.98 3.65 10.74
N ILE A 147 -12.88 4.15 10.14
CA ILE A 147 -12.99 4.97 8.92
C ILE A 147 -13.70 4.18 7.82
N PHE A 148 -13.32 2.92 7.63
CA PHE A 148 -13.92 2.06 6.62
C PHE A 148 -15.43 1.82 6.86
N SER A 149 -15.88 1.64 8.11
CA SER A 149 -17.31 1.42 8.40
C SER A 149 -18.16 2.66 8.14
N PHE A 150 -17.65 3.85 8.43
CA PHE A 150 -18.30 5.11 8.03
C PHE A 150 -18.37 5.24 6.51
N PHE A 151 -17.28 4.90 5.82
CA PHE A 151 -17.23 4.97 4.37
C PHE A 151 -18.16 3.94 3.71
N LEU A 152 -18.30 2.75 4.29
CA LEU A 152 -19.18 1.68 3.82
C LEU A 152 -20.62 2.18 3.67
N ASN A 153 -21.13 2.94 4.66
CA ASN A 153 -22.48 3.52 4.58
C ASN A 153 -22.65 4.49 3.40
N SER A 154 -21.59 5.21 3.04
CA SER A 154 -21.60 6.10 1.88
C SER A 154 -21.55 5.30 0.57
N ILE A 155 -20.68 4.27 0.51
CA ILE A 155 -20.63 3.32 -0.61
C ILE A 155 -22.00 2.70 -0.86
N TRP A 156 -22.63 2.13 0.17
CA TRP A 156 -23.94 1.46 0.06
C TRP A 156 -25.00 2.37 -0.55
N LYS A 157 -25.07 3.64 -0.10
CA LYS A 157 -26.01 4.62 -0.65
C LYS A 157 -25.71 4.89 -2.12
N GLU A 158 -24.47 5.21 -2.47
CA GLU A 158 -24.11 5.47 -3.86
C GLU A 158 -24.36 4.26 -4.76
N LEU A 159 -24.05 3.04 -4.28
CA LEU A 159 -24.17 1.81 -5.05
C LEU A 159 -25.64 1.51 -5.38
N VAL A 160 -26.57 1.74 -4.45
CA VAL A 160 -28.02 1.64 -4.72
C VAL A 160 -28.46 2.63 -5.80
N TRP A 161 -27.92 3.85 -5.80
CA TRP A 161 -28.18 4.84 -6.85
C TRP A 161 -27.56 4.47 -8.19
N THR A 162 -26.38 3.83 -8.19
CA THR A 162 -25.72 3.41 -9.44
C THR A 162 -26.52 2.37 -10.22
N SER A 163 -27.34 1.55 -9.57
CA SER A 163 -28.21 0.58 -10.24
C SER A 163 -29.18 1.19 -11.26
N TRP A 164 -29.43 2.50 -11.18
CA TRP A 164 -30.30 3.24 -12.09
C TRP A 164 -29.57 3.87 -13.28
N LEU A 165 -28.24 3.80 -13.32
CA LEU A 165 -27.42 4.34 -14.41
C LEU A 165 -27.30 3.33 -15.56
N ASP A 166 -26.91 3.83 -16.73
CA ASP A 166 -26.49 3.00 -17.86
C ASP A 166 -25.22 2.20 -17.52
N THR A 167 -24.92 1.13 -18.26
CA THR A 167 -23.77 0.26 -17.97
C THR A 167 -22.43 1.01 -17.94
N ASN A 168 -22.24 2.02 -18.81
CA ASN A 168 -21.00 2.81 -18.81
C ASN A 168 -20.97 3.78 -17.62
N GLY A 169 -22.11 4.37 -17.25
CA GLY A 169 -22.26 5.19 -16.05
C GLY A 169 -22.00 4.38 -14.77
N GLN A 170 -22.50 3.15 -14.70
CA GLN A 170 -22.26 2.22 -13.60
C GLN A 170 -20.76 1.97 -13.39
N VAL A 171 -20.03 1.60 -14.44
CA VAL A 171 -18.59 1.31 -14.32
C VAL A 171 -17.79 2.54 -13.95
N LYS A 172 -18.07 3.70 -14.56
CA LYS A 172 -17.40 4.95 -14.20
C LYS A 172 -17.61 5.29 -12.73
N LYS A 173 -18.83 5.16 -12.23
CA LYS A 173 -19.15 5.49 -10.84
C LYS A 173 -18.57 4.47 -9.85
N VAL A 174 -18.52 3.18 -10.20
CA VAL A 174 -17.83 2.16 -9.41
C VAL A 174 -16.33 2.43 -9.34
N CYS A 175 -15.68 2.76 -10.47
CA CYS A 175 -14.25 3.11 -10.50
C CYS A 175 -13.97 4.38 -9.68
N GLN A 176 -14.86 5.38 -9.76
CA GLN A 176 -14.75 6.59 -8.96
C GLN A 176 -14.88 6.30 -7.46
N LEU A 177 -15.87 5.50 -7.06
CA LEU A 177 -16.07 5.12 -5.67
C LEU A 177 -14.89 4.31 -5.12
N ALA A 178 -14.31 3.41 -5.93
CA ALA A 178 -13.10 2.67 -5.57
C ALA A 178 -11.88 3.60 -5.41
N THR A 179 -11.80 4.64 -6.25
CA THR A 179 -10.76 5.68 -6.14
C THR A 179 -10.93 6.47 -4.84
N ASP A 180 -12.15 6.91 -4.53
CA ASP A 180 -12.46 7.65 -3.31
C ASP A 180 -12.14 6.80 -2.07
N CYS A 181 -12.50 5.51 -2.06
CA CYS A 181 -12.10 4.56 -1.01
C CYS A 181 -10.59 4.56 -0.82
N THR A 182 -9.85 4.39 -1.91
CA THR A 182 -8.39 4.28 -1.92
C THR A 182 -7.73 5.55 -1.36
N LEU A 183 -8.27 6.73 -1.71
CA LEU A 183 -7.81 8.02 -1.19
C LEU A 183 -8.14 8.18 0.29
N VAL A 184 -9.33 7.80 0.74
CA VAL A 184 -9.68 7.84 2.18
C VAL A 184 -8.73 6.97 3.00
N PHE A 185 -8.39 5.77 2.52
CA PHE A 185 -7.38 4.94 3.17
C PHE A 185 -6.01 5.62 3.22
N LEU A 186 -5.55 6.22 2.11
CA LEU A 186 -4.28 6.95 2.07
C LEU A 186 -4.26 8.07 3.12
N PHE A 187 -5.27 8.94 3.14
CA PHE A 187 -5.34 10.04 4.09
C PHE A 187 -5.47 9.57 5.54
N GLY A 188 -6.24 8.51 5.79
CA GLY A 188 -6.36 7.90 7.12
C GLY A 188 -5.01 7.38 7.64
N TYR A 189 -4.22 6.73 6.77
CA TYR A 189 -2.88 6.28 7.13
C TYR A 189 -1.89 7.42 7.32
N ILE A 190 -1.94 8.47 6.51
CA ILE A 190 -1.10 9.66 6.71
C ILE A 190 -1.43 10.33 8.04
N ALA A 191 -2.71 10.47 8.38
CA ALA A 191 -3.15 11.03 9.66
C ALA A 191 -2.62 10.20 10.86
N LEU A 192 -2.68 8.87 10.76
CA LEU A 192 -2.08 7.98 11.76
C LEU A 192 -0.56 8.17 11.87
N ALA A 193 0.14 8.25 10.74
CA ALA A 193 1.59 8.44 10.73
C ALA A 193 2.02 9.77 11.36
N ILE A 194 1.24 10.84 11.13
CA ILE A 194 1.45 12.13 11.77
C ILE A 194 1.19 12.03 13.29
N GLY A 195 0.10 11.37 13.70
CA GLY A 195 -0.21 11.15 15.11
C GLY A 195 0.89 10.38 15.86
N ASP A 196 1.43 9.34 15.24
CA ASP A 196 2.57 8.58 15.77
C ASP A 196 3.82 9.45 15.94
N TYR A 197 4.11 10.34 14.97
CA TYR A 197 5.25 11.25 15.04
C TYR A 197 5.13 12.21 16.23
N PHE A 198 3.92 12.71 16.51
CA PHE A 198 3.68 13.55 17.69
C PHE A 198 3.78 12.78 19.01
N LEU A 199 3.35 11.52 19.05
CA LEU A 199 3.43 10.67 20.25
C LEU A 199 4.87 10.23 20.56
N GLN A 200 5.70 9.98 19.53
CA GLN A 200 7.12 9.59 19.70
C GLN A 200 8.04 10.75 20.11
N LYS A 201 7.60 12.00 19.96
CA LYS A 201 8.40 13.18 20.30
C LYS A 201 8.24 13.62 21.77
N LYS A 202 7.51 12.86 22.58
CA LYS A 202 7.44 12.97 24.06
C LYS A 202 8.26 11.87 24.71
#